data_AF-A0A957TZV8-F1
#
_entry.id   AF-A0A957TZV8-F1
#
_cell.length_a   1.000
_cell.length_b   1.000
_cell.length_c   1.000
_cell.angle_alpha   90.00
_cell.angle_beta   90.00
_cell.angle_gamma   90.00
#
_symmetry.space_group_name_H-M   'P 1'
#
loop_
_entity.id
_entity.type
_entity.pdbx_description
1 polymer ?
#
loop_
_entity_poly.entity_id
_entity_poly.type
_entity_poly.pdbx_seq_one_letter_code
_entity_poly.pdbx_strand_id
1 'polypeptide(L)' 'IDPDGVIQAYEVLTPPVGRNVNETIRQIQAFQLVRESKGAEATPSGWRPGKETLKPGPDLVGKVWEVWQTDMAFE' A
#
# COMPACT_ATOMS: atom_id res chain seq x y z
N ILE A 1 13.69 1.55 0.86
CA ILE A 1 14.33 2.45 1.85
C ILE A 1 13.81 3.84 1.55
N ASP A 2 13.32 4.54 2.56
CA ASP A 2 12.80 5.90 2.39
C ASP A 2 13.92 6.96 2.44
N PRO A 3 13.62 8.25 2.20
CA PRO A 3 14.63 9.32 2.26
C PRO A 3 15.31 9.51 3.61
N ASP A 4 14.73 9.00 4.71
CA ASP A 4 15.30 9.09 6.06
C ASP A 4 16.20 7.87 6.37
N GLY A 5 16.38 6.97 5.39
CA GLY A 5 17.19 5.77 5.53
C GLY A 5 16.47 4.61 6.21
N VAL A 6 15.15 4.69 6.43
CA VAL A 6 14.37 3.66 7.09
C VAL A 6 13.90 2.60 6.09
N ILE A 7 13.99 1.33 6.46
CA ILE A 7 13.49 0.22 5.65
C ILE A 7 11.97 0.16 5.78
N GLN A 8 11.25 0.50 4.70
CA GLN A 8 9.79 0.44 4.63
C GLN A 8 9.26 -0.90 4.12
N ALA A 9 10.00 -1.55 3.22
CA ALA A 9 9.66 -2.85 2.66
C ALA A 9 10.92 -3.60 2.23
N TYR A 10 10.82 -4.93 2.23
CA TYR A 10 11.83 -5.83 1.68
C TYR A 10 11.11 -7.04 1.07
N GLU A 11 11.69 -7.61 0.01
CA GLU A 11 11.19 -8.81 -0.65
C GLU A 11 12.36 -9.78 -0.84
N VAL A 12 12.15 -11.05 -0.50
CA VAL A 12 13.13 -12.12 -0.64
C VAL A 12 12.49 -13.28 -1.37
N LEU A 13 13.05 -13.64 -2.53
CA LEU A 13 12.64 -14.81 -3.31
C LEU A 13 13.79 -15.81 -3.39
N THR A 14 13.45 -17.08 -3.52
CA THR A 14 14.43 -18.13 -3.82
C THR A 14 14.92 -18.01 -5.28
N PRO A 15 16.10 -18.57 -5.63
CA PRO A 15 16.67 -18.45 -6.97
C PRO A 15 15.76 -18.77 -8.18
N PRO A 16 14.83 -19.76 -8.13
CA PRO A 16 14.05 -20.10 -9.32
C PRO A 16 12.90 -19.12 -9.64
N VAL A 17 12.59 -18.15 -8.77
CA VAL A 17 11.45 -17.25 -8.95
C VAL A 17 11.90 -15.80 -9.09
N GLY A 18 11.51 -15.18 -10.21
CA GLY A 18 11.76 -13.77 -10.49
C GLY A 18 10.80 -12.84 -9.74
N ARG A 19 11.25 -11.63 -9.43
CA ARG A 19 10.45 -10.56 -8.81
C ARG A 19 9.59 -9.84 -9.84
N ASN A 20 8.50 -9.23 -9.40
CA ASN A 20 7.63 -8.42 -10.23
C ASN A 20 7.97 -6.93 -10.11
N VAL A 21 8.60 -6.36 -11.15
CA VAL A 21 8.99 -4.94 -11.20
C VAL A 21 7.78 -4.00 -11.03
N ASN A 22 6.64 -4.35 -11.62
CA ASN A 22 5.43 -3.52 -11.51
C ASN A 22 4.92 -3.45 -10.07
N GLU A 23 5.05 -4.55 -9.31
CA GLU A 23 4.68 -4.54 -7.90
C GLU A 23 5.64 -3.69 -7.08
N THR A 24 6.94 -3.74 -7.35
CA THR A 24 7.92 -2.85 -6.69
C THR A 24 7.58 -1.38 -6.95
N ILE A 25 7.24 -1.00 -8.19
CA ILE A 25 6.85 0.38 -8.52
C ILE A 25 5.57 0.78 -7.79
N ARG A 26 4.55 -0.09 -7.78
CA ARG A 26 3.28 0.15 -7.08
C ARG A 26 3.51 0.38 -5.58
N GLN A 27 4.35 -0.44 -4.94
CA GLN A 27 4.70 -0.29 -3.53
C GLN A 27 5.42 1.05 -3.27
N ILE A 28 6.36 1.46 -4.12
CA ILE A 28 7.04 2.75 -3.99
C ILE A 28 6.02 3.90 -4.04
N GLN A 29 5.08 3.88 -4.98
CA GLN A 29 4.04 4.90 -5.10
C GLN A 29 3.12 4.93 -3.87
N ALA A 30 2.77 3.76 -3.33
CA ALA A 30 1.98 3.66 -2.11
C ALA A 30 2.70 4.28 -0.90
N PHE A 31 3.99 3.97 -0.72
CA PHE A 31 4.79 4.56 0.35
C PHE A 31 4.99 6.07 0.19
N GLN A 32 5.10 6.56 -1.05
CA GLN A 32 5.16 8.00 -1.33
C GLN A 32 3.87 8.69 -0.89
N LEU A 33 2.70 8.15 -1.26
CA LEU A 33 1.40 8.70 -0.83
C LEU A 33 1.27 8.72 0.69
N VAL A 34 1.58 7.60 1.36
CA VAL A 34 1.50 7.51 2.83
C VAL A 34 2.43 8.54 3.47
N ARG A 35 3.65 8.72 2.95
CA ARG A 35 4.60 9.72 3.42
C ARG A 35 4.10 11.16 3.21
N GLU A 36 3.57 11.47 2.02
CA GLU A 36 3.02 12.79 1.68
C GLU A 36 1.82 13.13 2.57
N SER A 37 0.97 12.15 2.87
CA SER A 37 -0.14 12.28 3.81
C SER A 37 0.27 12.36 5.28
N LYS A 38 1.57 12.20 5.59
CA LYS A 38 2.11 12.09 6.96
C LYS A 38 1.43 10.99 7.78
N GLY A 39 1.06 9.88 7.13
CA GLY A 39 0.38 8.74 7.75
C GLY A 39 -1.13 8.92 7.96
N ALA A 40 -1.73 10.01 7.45
CA ALA A 40 -3.18 10.20 7.51
C ALA A 40 -3.95 9.32 6.53
N GLU A 41 -3.28 8.79 5.51
CA GLU A 41 -3.84 7.83 4.56
C GLU A 41 -3.10 6.50 4.61
N ALA A 42 -3.82 5.42 4.32
CA ALA A 42 -3.30 4.07 4.18
C ALA A 42 -3.81 3.45 2.87
N THR A 43 -2.95 2.70 2.18
CA THR A 43 -3.29 2.06 0.91
C THR A 43 -3.78 0.63 1.16
N PRO A 44 -5.04 0.29 0.82
CA PRO A 44 -5.56 -1.06 1.03
C PRO A 44 -4.96 -2.08 0.05
N SER A 45 -5.33 -3.35 0.20
CA SER A 45 -4.87 -4.42 -0.70
C SER A 45 -5.27 -4.11 -2.15
N GLY A 46 -4.35 -4.36 -3.08
CA GLY A 46 -4.54 -4.09 -4.51
C GLY A 46 -4.43 -2.62 -4.92
N TRP A 47 -4.24 -1.68 -3.98
CA TRP A 47 -4.24 -0.25 -4.27
C TRP A 47 -3.25 0.15 -5.39
N ARG A 48 -3.71 1.03 -6.27
CA ARG A 48 -2.95 1.65 -7.37
C ARG A 48 -3.17 3.17 -7.38
N PRO A 49 -2.28 3.97 -7.99
CA PRO A 49 -2.47 5.40 -8.11
C PRO A 49 -3.86 5.77 -8.63
N GLY A 50 -4.54 6.67 -7.94
CA GLY A 50 -5.91 7.11 -8.28
C GLY A 50 -7.04 6.27 -7.67
N LYS A 51 -6.75 5.13 -7.04
CA LYS A 51 -7.74 4.35 -6.28
C LYS A 51 -7.92 4.93 -4.87
N GLU A 52 -9.07 4.63 -4.27
CA GLU A 52 -9.45 5.10 -2.94
C GLU A 52 -8.48 4.60 -1.85
N THR A 53 -8.18 5.49 -0.90
CA THR A 53 -7.33 5.21 0.26
C THR A 53 -8.18 5.12 1.52
N LEU A 54 -7.64 4.46 2.54
CA LEU A 54 -8.24 4.41 3.86
C LEU A 54 -7.73 5.59 4.69
N LYS A 55 -8.60 6.20 5.50
CA LYS A 55 -8.21 7.22 6.48
C LYS A 55 -8.24 6.60 7.87
N PRO A 56 -7.09 6.20 8.45
CA PRO A 56 -7.08 5.54 9.75
C PRO A 56 -7.64 6.46 10.84
N GLY A 57 -8.59 5.94 11.62
CA GLY A 57 -9.21 6.67 12.72
C GLY A 57 -10.21 5.80 13.49
N PRO A 58 -10.68 6.25 14.67
CA PRO A 58 -11.63 5.50 15.50
C PRO A 58 -12.91 5.10 14.75
N ASP A 59 -13.39 5.95 13.84
CA ASP A 59 -14.61 5.72 13.08
C ASP A 59 -14.50 4.56 12.08
N LEU A 60 -13.28 4.22 11.66
CA LEU A 60 -13.03 3.14 10.70
C LEU A 60 -12.91 1.76 11.39
N VAL A 61 -12.79 1.73 12.73
CA VAL A 61 -12.61 0.48 13.48
C VAL A 61 -13.83 -0.42 13.32
N GLY A 62 -13.62 -1.63 12.77
CA GLY A 62 -14.69 -2.58 12.46
C GLY A 62 -15.54 -2.23 11.22
N LYS A 63 -15.21 -1.13 10.53
CA LYS A 63 -15.98 -0.59 9.40
C LYS A 63 -15.18 -0.43 8.10
N VAL A 64 -13.97 -0.97 8.03
CA VAL A 64 -13.13 -0.93 6.81
C VAL A 64 -13.89 -1.43 5.58
N TRP A 65 -14.75 -2.44 5.76
CA TRP A 65 -15.57 -3.03 4.70
C TRP A 65 -16.57 -2.07 4.04
N GLU A 66 -16.90 -0.96 4.70
CA GLU A 66 -17.76 0.10 4.15
C GLU A 66 -17.03 0.93 3.08
N VAL A 67 -15.69 1.00 3.14
CA VAL A 67 -14.84 1.78 2.22
C VAL A 67 -14.08 0.89 1.24
N TRP A 68 -13.69 -0.32 1.65
CA TRP A 68 -12.92 -1.24 0.82
C TRP A 68 -13.53 -2.65 0.84
N GLN A 69 -13.70 -3.24 -0.34
CA GLN A 69 -14.23 -4.59 -0.52
C GLN A 69 -13.20 -5.47 -1.24
N THR A 70 -13.32 -6.80 -1.10
CA THR A 70 -12.30 -7.76 -1.58
C THR A 70 -12.19 -7.85 -3.10
N ASP A 71 -13.27 -7.54 -3.81
CA ASP A 71 -13.30 -7.43 -5.28
C ASP A 71 -12.38 -6.31 -5.78
N MET A 72 -12.32 -5.19 -5.06
CA MET A 72 -11.44 -4.05 -5.36
C MET A 72 -9.94 -4.41 -5.30
N ALA A 73 -9.56 -5.54 -4.71
CA ALA A 73 -8.16 -5.97 -4.59
C ALA A 73 -7.51 -6.33 -5.93
N PHE A 74 -8.32 -6.67 -6.94
CA PHE A 74 -7.85 -7.24 -8.20
C PHE A 74 -8.06 -6.32 -9.41
N GLU A 75 -8.68 -5.16 -9.19
CA GLU A 75 -9.03 -4.18 -10.23
C GLU A 75 -7.96 -3.11 -10.51
#